data_AF-Q0G0E0-F1
#
_entry.id   AF-Q0G0E0-F1
#
_cell.length_a   1.000
_cell.length_b   1.000
_cell.length_c   1.000
_cell.angle_alpha   90.00
_cell.angle_beta   90.00
_cell.angle_gamma   90.00
#
_symmetry.space_group_name_H-M   'P 1'
#
loop_
_entity.id
_entity.type
_entity.pdbx_description
1 polymer ?
#
loop_
_entity_poly.entity_id
_entity_poly.type
_entity_poly.pdbx_seq_one_letter_code
_entity_poly.pdbx_strand_id
1 'polypeptide(L)'
;MDERKLKAALRQAAKTYAENCRRAHQIPLEVAELGFIAMNAGLSDVVASIRLNERNMPKTRFSRQECDASALGPTLSAIPDDERATLVERVRRELATMKRFARTSDARYDINRHAALARLHRLLIGGRTGERRPGAREHNKRRPAEAERLSSIGQKLPNQMVSCSQ
;
A
#
# COMPACT_ATOMS: atom_id res chain seq x y z
N MET A 1 10.74 40.69 16.82
CA MET A 1 10.35 39.87 15.65
C MET A 1 8.91 40.25 15.31
N ASP A 2 8.60 40.56 14.05
CA ASP A 2 7.25 40.98 13.63
C ASP A 2 6.29 39.78 13.64
N GLU A 3 5.21 39.87 14.40
CA GLU A 3 4.19 38.82 14.57
C GLU A 3 3.61 38.37 13.21
N ARG A 4 3.50 39.28 12.25
CA ARG A 4 3.03 38.96 10.89
C ARG A 4 4.00 38.04 10.16
N LYS A 5 5.31 38.25 10.31
CA LYS A 5 6.35 37.42 9.70
C LYS A 5 6.38 36.02 10.32
N LEU A 6 6.20 35.93 11.65
CA LEU A 6 6.12 34.64 12.35
C LEU A 6 4.88 33.83 11.90
N LYS A 7 3.70 34.48 11.83
CA LYS A 7 2.47 33.84 11.34
C LYS A 7 2.60 33.36 9.89
N ALA A 8 3.26 34.13 9.03
CA ALA A 8 3.53 33.72 7.65
C ALA A 8 4.47 32.51 7.59
N ALA A 9 5.56 32.50 8.37
CA ALA A 9 6.49 31.38 8.43
C ALA A 9 5.82 30.09 8.92
N LEU A 10 4.97 30.16 9.95
CA LEU A 10 4.22 29.01 10.46
C LEU A 10 3.24 28.46 9.43
N ARG A 11 2.49 29.33 8.73
CA ARG A 11 1.60 28.90 7.63
C ARG A 11 2.37 28.22 6.51
N GLN A 12 3.52 28.76 6.15
CA GLN A 12 4.38 28.16 5.12
C GLN A 12 4.91 26.80 5.58
N ALA A 13 5.37 26.67 6.81
CA ALA A 13 5.84 25.40 7.38
C ALA A 13 4.73 24.34 7.41
N ALA A 14 3.52 24.72 7.83
CA ALA A 14 2.36 23.82 7.84
C ALA A 14 1.98 23.37 6.43
N LYS A 15 2.01 24.29 5.45
CA LYS A 15 1.76 23.96 4.04
C LYS A 15 2.80 22.99 3.49
N THR A 16 4.08 23.26 3.74
CA THR A 16 5.19 22.37 3.36
C THR A 16 5.04 20.99 4.00
N TYR A 17 4.69 20.92 5.29
CA TYR A 17 4.46 19.65 5.98
C TYR A 17 3.30 18.87 5.34
N ALA A 18 2.16 19.52 5.09
CA ALA A 18 1.02 18.88 4.45
C ALA A 18 1.33 18.41 3.01
N GLU A 19 2.14 19.16 2.26
CA GLU A 19 2.66 18.73 0.96
C GLU A 19 3.58 17.52 1.08
N ASN A 20 4.48 17.49 2.07
CA ASN A 20 5.36 16.36 2.32
C ASN A 20 4.57 15.11 2.72
N CYS A 21 3.57 15.22 3.59
CA CYS A 21 2.69 14.10 3.93
C CYS A 21 1.94 13.58 2.70
N ARG A 22 1.37 14.49 1.89
CA ARG A 22 0.69 14.11 0.63
C ARG A 22 1.63 13.41 -0.34
N ARG A 23 2.87 13.88 -0.48
CA ARG A 23 3.91 13.23 -1.29
C ARG A 23 4.28 11.86 -0.74
N ALA A 24 4.47 11.72 0.57
CA ALA A 24 4.76 10.44 1.20
C ALA A 24 3.65 9.40 0.93
N HIS A 25 2.39 9.83 0.90
CA HIS A 25 1.25 8.96 0.54
C HIS A 25 1.16 8.64 -0.96
N GLN A 26 1.91 9.32 -1.83
CA GLN A 26 1.99 9.07 -3.27
C GLN A 26 3.16 8.17 -3.64
N ILE A 27 4.11 7.92 -2.72
CA ILE A 27 5.25 7.04 -3.00
C ILE A 27 4.78 5.57 -2.89
N PRO A 28 5.06 4.73 -3.90
CA PRO A 28 4.80 3.29 -3.81
C PRO A 28 5.53 2.68 -2.61
N LEU A 29 4.87 1.79 -1.88
CA LEU A 29 5.41 1.25 -0.63
C LEU A 29 6.75 0.53 -0.83
N GLU A 30 6.96 -0.12 -1.98
CA GLU A 30 8.23 -0.76 -2.33
C GLU A 30 9.39 0.22 -2.42
N VAL A 31 9.13 1.42 -2.95
CA VAL A 31 10.14 2.49 -3.09
C VAL A 31 10.52 3.01 -1.71
N ALA A 32 9.52 3.25 -0.86
CA ALA A 32 9.74 3.68 0.52
C ALA A 32 10.52 2.62 1.34
N GLU A 33 10.14 1.35 1.24
CA GLU A 33 10.84 0.25 1.94
C GLU A 33 12.27 0.05 1.39
N LEU A 34 12.47 0.13 0.07
CA LEU A 34 13.81 0.05 -0.53
C LEU A 34 14.69 1.20 -0.02
N GLY A 35 14.18 2.44 0.02
CA GLY A 35 14.90 3.59 0.55
C GLY A 35 15.27 3.42 2.03
N PHE A 36 14.33 2.94 2.85
CA PHE A 36 14.58 2.66 4.27
C PHE A 36 15.65 1.58 4.47
N ILE A 37 15.56 0.47 3.72
CA ILE A 37 16.51 -0.65 3.82
C ILE A 37 17.90 -0.21 3.33
N ALA A 38 17.99 0.51 2.22
CA ALA A 38 19.25 1.04 1.69
C ALA A 38 19.92 2.01 2.67
N MET A 39 19.13 2.91 3.27
CA MET A 39 19.62 3.86 4.29
C MET A 39 20.18 3.12 5.51
N ASN A 40 19.47 2.12 6.03
CA ASN A 40 19.92 1.33 7.18
C ASN A 40 21.11 0.42 6.85
N ALA A 41 21.34 0.12 5.58
CA ALA A 41 22.52 -0.61 5.11
C ALA A 41 23.73 0.31 4.83
N GLY A 42 23.57 1.63 4.96
CA GLY A 42 24.64 2.61 4.65
C GLY A 42 24.86 2.86 3.16
N LEU A 43 23.95 2.41 2.30
CA LEU A 43 24.06 2.50 0.84
C LEU A 43 23.61 3.88 0.35
N SER A 44 24.42 4.90 0.62
CA SER A 44 24.08 6.31 0.41
C SER A 44 23.81 6.65 -1.06
N ASP A 45 24.55 6.03 -1.99
CA ASP A 45 24.39 6.26 -3.43
C ASP A 45 23.09 5.65 -3.97
N VAL A 46 22.71 4.48 -3.45
CA VAL A 46 21.41 3.86 -3.72
C VAL A 46 20.29 4.76 -3.19
N VAL A 47 20.42 5.29 -1.98
CA VAL A 47 19.44 6.22 -1.40
C VAL A 47 19.30 7.49 -2.24
N ALA A 48 20.43 8.06 -2.70
CA ALA A 48 20.41 9.23 -3.57
C ALA A 48 19.68 8.94 -4.90
N SER A 49 19.94 7.78 -5.49
CA SER A 49 19.31 7.33 -6.73
C SER A 49 17.80 7.10 -6.57
N ILE A 50 17.37 6.51 -5.45
CA ILE A 50 15.95 6.32 -5.12
C ILE A 50 15.26 7.68 -4.96
N ARG A 51 15.85 8.60 -4.20
CA ARG A 51 15.30 9.96 -3.99
C ARG A 51 15.18 10.74 -5.30
N LEU A 52 16.14 10.56 -6.21
CA LEU A 52 16.06 11.17 -7.54
C LEU A 52 14.89 10.59 -8.34
N ASN A 53 14.70 9.27 -8.30
CA ASN A 53 13.58 8.61 -8.96
C ASN A 53 12.23 9.05 -8.36
N GLU A 54 12.11 9.13 -7.03
CA GLU A 54 10.92 9.64 -6.33
C GLU A 54 10.51 11.05 -6.81
N ARG A 55 11.49 11.92 -7.08
CA ARG A 55 11.22 13.28 -7.60
C ARG A 55 10.69 13.27 -9.03
N ASN A 56 11.06 12.27 -9.81
CA ASN A 56 10.69 12.11 -11.21
C ASN A 56 9.41 11.27 -11.38
N MET A 57 8.89 10.64 -10.32
CA MET A 57 7.65 9.86 -10.40
C MET A 57 6.44 10.75 -10.74
N PRO A 58 5.54 10.27 -11.61
CA PRO A 58 4.33 11.00 -11.95
C PRO A 58 3.49 11.21 -10.68
N LYS A 59 2.90 12.40 -10.55
CA LYS A 59 2.02 12.79 -9.42
C LYS A 59 0.64 12.14 -9.49
N THR A 60 0.58 10.89 -9.93
CA THR A 60 -0.63 10.09 -10.00
C THR A 60 -0.99 9.61 -8.59
N ARG A 61 -2.29 9.56 -8.27
CA ARG A 61 -2.74 8.89 -7.05
C ARG A 61 -2.49 7.40 -7.23
N PHE A 62 -1.37 6.89 -6.74
CA PHE A 62 -1.20 5.46 -6.58
C PHE A 62 -2.22 4.99 -5.55
N SER A 63 -3.14 4.12 -5.95
CA SER A 63 -3.86 3.32 -4.97
C SER A 63 -2.81 2.53 -4.19
N ARG A 64 -2.92 2.43 -2.86
CA ARG A 64 -2.06 1.55 -2.04
C ARG A 64 -2.00 0.10 -2.57
N GLN A 65 -2.97 -0.30 -3.40
CA GLN A 65 -3.07 -1.61 -4.03
C GLN A 65 -2.52 -1.67 -5.46
N GLU A 66 -2.40 -0.53 -6.15
CA GLU A 66 -1.88 -0.45 -7.52
C GLU A 66 -0.41 -0.03 -7.46
N CYS A 67 0.42 -1.04 -7.28
CA CYS A 67 1.86 -0.95 -7.40
C CYS A 67 2.23 -0.99 -8.89
N ASP A 68 2.83 0.08 -9.40
CA ASP A 68 3.54 0.03 -10.67
C ASP A 68 5.03 -0.19 -10.39
N ALA A 69 5.38 -1.45 -10.10
CA ALA A 69 6.76 -1.87 -9.88
C ALA A 69 7.70 -1.60 -11.08
N SER A 70 7.15 -1.24 -12.25
CA SER A 70 7.95 -0.75 -13.37
C SER A 70 8.73 0.52 -13.02
N ALA A 71 8.22 1.35 -12.10
CA ALA A 71 8.87 2.58 -11.65
C ALA A 71 10.23 2.32 -10.95
N LEU A 72 10.43 1.13 -10.38
CA LEU A 72 11.69 0.74 -9.74
C LEU A 72 12.71 0.16 -10.72
N GLY A 73 12.30 -0.24 -11.93
CA GLY A 73 13.17 -0.91 -12.90
C GLY A 73 14.50 -0.18 -13.14
N PRO A 74 14.50 1.12 -13.54
CA PRO A 74 15.72 1.87 -13.79
C PRO A 74 16.63 1.99 -12.56
N THR A 75 16.06 2.26 -11.39
CA THR A 75 16.82 2.34 -10.14
C THR A 75 17.47 1.00 -9.82
N LEU A 76 16.69 -0.08 -9.90
CA LEU A 76 17.20 -1.41 -9.60
C LEU A 76 18.26 -1.85 -10.59
N SER A 77 18.15 -1.53 -11.88
CA SER A 77 19.18 -1.86 -12.88
C SER A 77 20.51 -1.12 -12.67
N ALA A 78 20.49 0.04 -12.00
CA ALA A 78 21.69 0.83 -11.75
C ALA A 78 22.46 0.41 -10.47
N ILE A 79 21.89 -0.47 -9.63
CA ILE A 79 22.53 -0.92 -8.39
C ILE A 79 23.63 -1.95 -8.70
N PRO A 80 24.87 -1.76 -8.24
CA PRO A 80 25.95 -2.74 -8.28
C PRO A 80 25.55 -4.10 -7.69
N ASP A 81 26.13 -5.19 -8.19
CA ASP A 81 25.71 -6.54 -7.80
C ASP A 81 26.00 -6.86 -6.32
N ASP A 82 27.05 -6.30 -5.73
CA ASP A 82 27.41 -6.44 -4.32
C ASP A 82 26.43 -5.69 -3.39
N GLU A 83 26.05 -4.47 -3.77
CA GLU A 83 25.01 -3.70 -3.08
C GLU A 83 23.64 -4.36 -3.22
N ARG A 84 23.33 -4.88 -4.41
CA ARG A 84 22.11 -5.65 -4.67
C ARG A 84 22.05 -6.89 -3.79
N ALA A 85 23.13 -7.67 -3.69
CA ALA A 85 23.19 -8.83 -2.82
C ALA A 85 22.96 -8.46 -1.35
N THR A 86 23.53 -7.33 -0.90
CA THR A 86 23.31 -6.78 0.44
C THR A 86 21.83 -6.45 0.67
N LEU A 87 21.17 -5.79 -0.29
CA LEU A 87 19.75 -5.46 -0.22
C LEU A 87 18.87 -6.73 -0.21
N VAL A 88 19.18 -7.73 -1.04
CA VAL A 88 18.48 -9.02 -1.06
C VAL A 88 18.50 -9.66 0.31
N GLU A 89 19.67 -9.76 0.94
CA GLU A 89 19.82 -10.37 2.26
C GLU A 89 19.07 -9.58 3.35
N ARG A 90 19.10 -8.26 3.29
CA ARG A 90 18.35 -7.40 4.23
C ARG A 90 16.84 -7.59 4.08
N VAL A 91 16.32 -7.56 2.85
CA VAL A 91 14.90 -7.80 2.57
C VAL A 91 14.49 -9.21 3.00
N ARG A 92 15.34 -10.22 2.78
CA ARG A 92 15.10 -11.60 3.22
C ARG A 92 14.95 -11.70 4.73
N ARG A 93 15.79 -11.00 5.50
CA ARG A 93 15.71 -10.93 6.98
C ARG A 93 14.42 -10.26 7.44
N GLU A 94 14.06 -9.12 6.85
CA GLU A 94 12.81 -8.41 7.18
C GLU A 94 11.57 -9.27 6.88
N LEU A 95 11.56 -9.99 5.75
CA LEU A 95 10.49 -10.95 5.42
C LEU A 95 10.39 -12.08 6.44
N ALA A 96 11.51 -12.61 6.92
CA ALA A 96 11.51 -13.64 7.96
C ALA A 96 10.94 -13.10 9.28
N THR A 97 11.27 -11.85 9.64
CA THR A 97 10.70 -11.15 10.80
C THR A 97 9.18 -10.95 10.66
N MET A 98 8.71 -10.47 9.50
CA MET A 98 7.28 -10.30 9.23
C MET A 98 6.52 -11.63 9.30
N LYS A 99 7.10 -12.73 8.80
CA LYS A 99 6.51 -14.07 8.91
C LYS A 99 6.35 -14.52 10.36
N ARG A 100 7.29 -14.17 11.25
CA ARG A 100 7.19 -14.47 12.68
C ARG A 100 6.03 -13.69 13.31
N PHE A 101 5.96 -12.39 13.06
CA PHE A 101 4.87 -11.54 13.57
C PHE A 101 3.49 -12.00 13.08
N ALA A 102 3.38 -12.41 11.81
CA ALA A 102 2.14 -12.95 11.26
C ALA A 102 1.65 -14.20 12.01
N ARG A 103 2.56 -15.09 12.43
CA ARG A 103 2.22 -16.34 13.13
C ARG A 103 1.75 -16.10 14.56
N THR A 104 2.29 -15.07 15.21
CA THR A 104 1.94 -14.72 16.59
C THR A 104 0.80 -13.70 16.67
N SER A 105 0.15 -13.37 15.54
CA SER A 105 -0.85 -12.31 15.45
C SER A 105 -0.38 -10.99 16.09
N ASP A 106 0.91 -10.68 15.93
CA ASP A 106 1.53 -9.49 16.53
C ASP A 106 0.99 -8.22 15.85
N ALA A 107 0.64 -7.21 16.65
CA ALA A 107 0.11 -5.94 16.16
C ALA A 107 1.07 -5.18 15.22
N ARG A 108 2.37 -5.51 15.26
CA ARG A 108 3.39 -4.97 14.35
C ARG A 108 3.35 -5.60 12.96
N TYR A 109 2.57 -6.66 12.76
CA TYR A 109 2.41 -7.27 11.45
C TYR A 109 1.57 -6.37 10.53
N ASP A 110 2.22 -5.82 9.50
CA ASP A 110 1.56 -5.10 8.43
C ASP A 110 1.58 -5.93 7.14
N ILE A 111 0.39 -6.37 6.71
CA ILE A 111 0.21 -7.16 5.49
C ILE A 111 0.64 -6.42 4.22
N ASN A 112 0.47 -5.10 4.17
CA ASN A 112 0.86 -4.28 3.03
C ASN A 112 2.38 -4.20 2.96
N ARG A 113 3.04 -3.98 4.10
CA ARG A 113 4.50 -3.99 4.21
C ARG A 113 5.08 -5.35 3.82
N HIS A 114 4.52 -6.44 4.32
CA HIS A 114 4.94 -7.79 3.93
C HIS A 114 4.79 -8.01 2.42
N ALA A 115 3.66 -7.63 1.83
CA ALA A 115 3.45 -7.76 0.39
C ALA A 115 4.44 -6.91 -0.44
N ALA A 116 4.74 -5.68 0.01
CA ALA A 116 5.73 -4.81 -0.62
C ALA A 116 7.14 -5.42 -0.55
N LEU A 117 7.58 -5.88 0.63
CA LEU A 117 8.87 -6.55 0.80
C LEU A 117 8.98 -7.82 -0.07
N ALA A 118 7.90 -8.59 -0.21
CA ALA A 118 7.89 -9.80 -1.02
C ALA A 118 7.95 -9.50 -2.54
N ARG A 119 7.40 -8.36 -2.97
CA ARG A 119 7.56 -7.86 -4.34
C ARG A 119 8.97 -7.32 -4.57
N LEU A 120 9.48 -6.52 -3.64
CA LEU A 120 10.83 -5.97 -3.69
C LEU A 120 11.89 -7.07 -3.75
N HIS A 121 11.77 -8.12 -2.94
CA HIS A 121 12.66 -9.27 -2.98
C HIS A 121 12.68 -9.92 -4.37
N ARG A 122 11.51 -10.13 -4.98
CA ARG A 122 11.41 -10.69 -6.33
C ARG A 122 12.09 -9.81 -7.37
N LEU A 123 11.89 -8.49 -7.30
CA LEU A 123 12.53 -7.55 -8.21
C LEU A 123 14.07 -7.56 -8.06
N LEU A 124 14.57 -7.59 -6.83
CA LEU A 124 16.01 -7.57 -6.54
C LEU A 124 16.73 -8.81 -7.07
N ILE A 125 16.08 -9.99 -7.05
CA ILE A 125 16.65 -11.23 -7.61
C ILE A 125 16.42 -11.39 -9.13
N GLY A 126 15.96 -10.34 -9.81
CA GLY A 126 15.73 -10.35 -11.26
C GLY A 126 14.39 -10.92 -11.73
N GLY A 127 13.45 -11.14 -10.81
CA GLY A 127 12.08 -11.55 -11.16
C GLY A 127 11.29 -10.41 -11.80
N ARG A 128 10.60 -10.67 -12.91
CA ARG A 128 9.72 -9.69 -13.56
C ARG A 128 8.44 -9.47 -12.73
N THR A 129 8.07 -8.21 -12.51
CA THR A 129 6.71 -7.87 -12.05
C THR A 129 5.74 -7.95 -13.21
N GLY A 130 5.25 -9.15 -13.49
CA GLY A 130 4.38 -9.37 -14.65
C GLY A 130 3.54 -10.64 -14.60
N GLU A 131 3.96 -11.71 -13.92
CA GLU A 131 3.07 -12.86 -13.76
C GLU A 131 2.12 -12.61 -12.58
N ARG A 132 1.03 -11.88 -12.86
CA ARG A 132 -0.24 -12.26 -12.24
C ARG A 132 -0.39 -13.75 -12.51
N ARG A 133 -0.36 -14.59 -11.46
CA ARG A 133 -0.86 -15.97 -11.58
C ARG A 133 -2.20 -15.90 -12.32
N PRO A 134 -2.37 -16.58 -13.46
CA PRO A 134 -3.69 -16.72 -14.07
C PRO A 134 -4.56 -17.42 -13.02
N GLY A 135 -5.48 -16.67 -12.40
CA GLY A 135 -6.32 -17.17 -11.31
C GLY A 135 -6.59 -16.20 -10.15
N ALA A 136 -5.81 -15.11 -9.99
CA ALA A 136 -6.01 -14.19 -8.86
C ALA A 136 -7.13 -13.13 -9.05
N ARG A 137 -8.12 -13.42 -9.90
CA ARG A 137 -9.40 -12.67 -9.97
C ARG A 137 -10.53 -13.61 -10.37
N GLU A 138 -11.04 -14.40 -9.42
CA GLU A 138 -12.45 -14.78 -9.44
C GLU A 138 -13.03 -15.13 -8.07
N HIS A 139 -12.81 -14.27 -7.07
CA HIS A 139 -13.72 -14.19 -5.91
C HIS A 139 -14.29 -12.79 -5.81
N ASN A 140 -15.01 -12.37 -6.86
CA ASN A 140 -15.97 -11.28 -6.73
C ASN A 140 -17.15 -11.43 -7.72
N LYS A 141 -17.73 -12.64 -7.80
CA LYS A 141 -18.97 -12.91 -8.55
C LYS A 141 -19.79 -14.04 -7.93
N ARG A 142 -20.30 -13.86 -6.71
CA ARG A 142 -21.57 -14.47 -6.23
C ARG A 142 -22.17 -13.48 -5.21
N ARG A 143 -22.85 -12.45 -5.68
CA ARG A 143 -24.27 -12.35 -6.10
C ARG A 143 -25.13 -11.82 -4.94
N PRO A 144 -25.99 -10.83 -5.24
CA PRO A 144 -26.95 -10.27 -4.30
C PRO A 144 -28.06 -11.29 -4.06
N ALA A 145 -28.26 -11.74 -2.82
CA ALA A 145 -29.40 -12.60 -2.48
C ALA A 145 -29.90 -12.43 -1.03
N GLU A 146 -29.57 -11.31 -0.38
CA GLU A 146 -30.14 -10.96 0.94
C GLU A 146 -31.05 -9.73 0.91
N ALA A 147 -31.33 -9.16 -0.27
CA ALA A 147 -32.31 -8.09 -0.40
C ALA A 147 -33.75 -8.61 -0.61
N GLU A 148 -33.95 -9.89 -0.93
CA GLU A 148 -35.28 -10.41 -1.29
C GLU A 148 -35.97 -11.20 -0.17
N ARG A 149 -35.28 -11.56 0.92
CA ARG A 149 -35.88 -12.23 2.08
C ARG A 149 -36.64 -11.29 3.03
N LEU A 150 -36.48 -9.98 2.91
CA LEU A 150 -37.24 -9.00 3.70
C LEU A 150 -38.45 -8.43 2.95
N SER A 151 -38.66 -8.78 1.67
CA SER A 151 -39.89 -8.43 0.93
C SER A 151 -41.04 -9.42 1.17
N SER A 152 -40.76 -10.59 1.75
CA SER A 152 -41.75 -11.65 1.99
C SER A 152 -42.47 -11.55 3.34
N ILE A 153 -42.14 -10.55 4.18
CA ILE A 153 -42.83 -10.27 5.47
C ILE A 153 -43.89 -9.17 5.26
N GLY A 154 -44.52 -9.14 4.09
CA GLY A 154 -45.40 -8.05 3.70
C GLY A 154 -46.46 -8.47 2.71
N GLN A 155 -47.18 -9.57 2.95
CA GLN A 155 -48.52 -9.80 2.35
C GLN A 155 -49.20 -11.04 2.94
N LYS A 156 -50.10 -10.81 3.91
CA LYS A 156 -51.43 -11.43 4.11
C LYS A 156 -51.86 -11.27 5.57
N LEU A 157 -52.35 -10.08 5.91
CA LEU A 157 -53.39 -9.97 6.92
C LEU A 157 -54.72 -10.21 6.20
N PRO A 158 -55.45 -11.31 6.44
CA PRO A 158 -56.84 -11.38 6.06
C PRO A 158 -57.63 -10.42 6.95
N ASN A 159 -58.09 -9.33 6.34
CA ASN A 159 -59.31 -8.63 6.71
C ASN A 159 -60.43 -9.69 6.90
N GLN A 160 -60.84 -9.94 8.13
CA GLN A 160 -62.22 -10.35 8.39
C GLN A 160 -62.92 -9.21 9.10
N MET A 161 -63.74 -8.53 8.30
CA MET A 161 -64.82 -7.68 8.76
C MET A 161 -65.78 -8.50 9.63
N VAL A 162 -66.07 -7.96 10.80
CA VAL A 162 -67.43 -7.67 11.29
C VAL A 162 -68.57 -8.43 10.61
N SER A 163 -69.25 -9.29 11.37
CA SER A 163 -70.71 -9.41 11.29
C SER A 163 -71.29 -9.59 12.70
N CYS A 164 -72.11 -8.62 13.08
CA CYS A 164 -73.04 -8.66 14.22
C CYS A 164 -74.18 -9.67 14.00
N SER A 165 -74.89 -9.91 15.11
CA SER A 165 -76.28 -10.42 15.24
C SER A 165 -76.41 -11.95 15.26
N GLN A 166 -77.12 -12.57 16.21
CA GLN A 166 -78.25 -12.13 17.06
C GLN A 166 -78.11 -12.61 18.51
#